data_AF-A0A9Q0DUQ3-F1
#
_entry.id   AF-A0A9Q0DUQ3-F1
#
_cell.length_a   1.000
_cell.length_b   1.000
_cell.length_c   1.000
_cell.angle_alpha   90.00
_cell.angle_beta   90.00
_cell.angle_gamma   90.00
#
_symmetry.space_group_name_H-M   'P 1'
#
loop_
_entity.id
_entity.type
_entity.pdbx_description
1 polymer ?
#
loop_
_entity_poly.entity_id
_entity_poly.type
_entity_poly.pdbx_seq_one_letter_code
_entity_poly.pdbx_strand_id
1 'polypeptide(L)'
;MPIVLTTQAYCKMLLHAAKYPHCAVNGLLVAEMMEKEEEEEEEKEERDDTQRDPPHGGGGGDHHHGGGGGGDHHGGGGHHHHGGGGDPVLCVDCVPLFHGTLALAPMLEVALTLIDTWCKENRYVIAGYYQANERAVDFRPNQVAEKVAARIAENFGETAIVMVDSSRLTMSCFEPIVVIYDHHENKWKCRDADQDCFEDWFEAQKITSSLLEGRSYEHLIDFDNHLDDLRNDWTNPVINKCVLDLC
;
A
#
# COMPACT_ATOMS: atom_id res chain seq x y z
N MET A 1 -9.55 2.15 8.85
CA MET A 1 -9.22 0.77 9.26
C MET A 1 -7.71 0.67 9.32
N PRO A 2 -7.09 0.22 10.42
CA PRO A 2 -5.65 0.16 10.49
C PRO A 2 -5.11 -0.88 9.49
N ILE A 3 -4.05 -0.53 8.76
CA ILE A 3 -3.28 -1.48 7.95
C ILE A 3 -2.50 -2.44 8.87
N VAL A 4 -2.47 -3.73 8.52
CA VAL A 4 -1.70 -4.78 9.19
C VAL A 4 -0.76 -5.43 8.18
N LEU A 5 0.48 -5.70 8.57
CA LEU A 5 1.51 -6.30 7.71
C LEU A 5 1.49 -7.84 7.82
N THR A 6 1.50 -8.52 6.68
CA THR A 6 1.78 -9.96 6.61
C THR A 6 3.27 -10.27 6.76
N THR A 7 3.59 -11.53 7.03
CA THR A 7 4.96 -12.06 6.99
C THR A 7 5.65 -11.76 5.66
N GLN A 8 4.97 -11.95 4.52
CA GLN A 8 5.52 -11.73 3.19
C GLN A 8 5.91 -10.26 2.95
N ALA A 9 4.98 -9.33 3.20
CA ALA A 9 5.22 -7.90 3.04
C ALA A 9 6.39 -7.43 3.91
N TYR A 10 6.44 -7.88 5.16
CA TYR A 10 7.52 -7.55 6.09
C TYR A 10 8.88 -8.11 5.64
N CYS A 11 8.92 -9.39 5.24
CA CYS A 11 10.14 -10.03 4.78
C CYS A 11 10.77 -9.26 3.61
N LYS A 12 10.00 -8.99 2.55
CA LYS A 12 10.51 -8.25 1.39
C LYS A 12 11.03 -6.87 1.74
N MET A 13 10.31 -6.13 2.58
CA MET A 13 10.71 -4.80 3.02
C MET A 13 12.07 -4.82 3.73
N LEU A 14 12.31 -5.79 4.63
CA LEU A 14 13.61 -5.91 5.29
C LEU A 14 14.71 -6.48 4.41
N LEU A 15 14.38 -7.40 3.51
CA LEU A 15 15.35 -7.85 2.52
C LEU A 15 15.79 -6.69 1.62
N HIS A 16 14.89 -5.76 1.30
CA HIS A 16 15.22 -4.57 0.51
C HIS A 16 16.20 -3.66 1.25
N ALA A 17 15.89 -3.33 2.51
CA ALA A 17 16.78 -2.53 3.36
C ALA A 17 18.13 -3.23 3.61
N ALA A 18 18.14 -4.56 3.75
CA ALA A 18 19.36 -5.36 3.92
C ALA A 18 20.23 -5.40 2.65
N LYS A 19 19.61 -5.39 1.46
CA LYS A 19 20.32 -5.38 0.17
C LYS A 19 21.10 -4.09 -0.03
N TYR A 20 20.56 -2.95 0.40
CA TYR A 20 21.17 -1.62 0.25
C TYR A 20 21.36 -0.90 1.59
N PRO A 21 22.24 -1.40 2.48
CA PRO A 21 22.36 -0.91 3.86
C PRO A 21 22.92 0.52 3.99
N HIS A 22 23.43 1.10 2.90
CA HIS A 22 24.03 2.43 2.85
C HIS A 22 23.20 3.42 2.03
N CYS A 23 22.00 3.03 1.62
CA CYS A 23 21.13 3.85 0.80
C CYS A 23 19.76 3.96 1.47
N ALA A 24 19.06 5.05 1.17
CA ALA A 24 17.64 5.06 1.41
C ALA A 24 16.96 4.08 0.45
N VAL A 25 15.92 3.37 0.90
CA VAL A 25 15.11 2.47 0.07
C VAL A 25 13.64 2.82 0.23
N ASN A 26 12.83 2.54 -0.79
CA ASN A 26 11.38 2.69 -0.69
C ASN A 26 10.60 1.64 -1.48
N GLY A 27 9.30 1.58 -1.26
CA GLY A 27 8.43 0.74 -2.03
C GLY A 27 6.95 0.92 -1.70
N LEU A 28 6.11 0.11 -2.34
CA LEU A 28 4.65 0.15 -2.19
C LEU A 28 4.17 -1.06 -1.41
N LEU A 29 3.18 -0.86 -0.55
CA LEU A 29 2.45 -1.93 0.12
C LEU A 29 1.20 -2.26 -0.69
N VAL A 30 0.91 -3.55 -0.81
CA VAL A 30 -0.18 -4.08 -1.62
C VAL A 30 -1.13 -4.85 -0.72
N ALA A 31 -2.43 -4.58 -0.84
CA ALA A 31 -3.49 -5.30 -0.14
C ALA A 31 -4.41 -6.01 -1.15
N GLU A 32 -5.12 -7.04 -0.69
CA GLU A 32 -6.22 -7.62 -1.46
C GLU A 32 -7.38 -6.63 -1.57
N MET A 33 -7.96 -6.54 -2.76
CA MET A 33 -9.13 -5.72 -3.01
C MET A 33 -10.35 -6.38 -2.36
N MET A 34 -11.08 -5.64 -1.50
CA MET A 34 -12.30 -6.18 -0.87
C MET A 34 -13.46 -6.17 -1.87
N GLU A 35 -14.37 -7.16 -1.83
CA GLU A 35 -15.51 -7.28 -2.76
C GLU A 35 -16.36 -5.99 -2.89
N LYS A 36 -16.45 -5.18 -1.82
CA LYS A 36 -17.14 -3.88 -1.86
C LYS A 36 -16.42 -2.81 -2.66
N GLU A 37 -15.09 -2.82 -2.63
CA GLU A 37 -14.27 -1.91 -3.42
C GLU A 37 -14.30 -2.33 -4.90
N GLU A 38 -14.41 -3.64 -5.18
CA GLU A 38 -14.62 -4.16 -6.55
C GLU A 38 -15.92 -3.63 -7.17
N GLU A 39 -17.04 -3.70 -6.44
CA GLU A 39 -18.33 -3.16 -6.91
C GLU A 39 -18.28 -1.64 -7.15
N GLU A 40 -17.60 -0.87 -6.27
CA GLU A 40 -17.45 0.57 -6.42
C GLU A 40 -16.52 0.96 -7.59
N GLU A 41 -15.49 0.18 -7.89
CA GLU A 41 -14.63 0.39 -9.05
C GLU A 41 -15.32 0.03 -10.36
N GLU A 42 -16.03 -1.10 -10.43
CA GLU A 42 -16.84 -1.47 -11.60
C GLU A 42 -17.87 -0.38 -11.92
N GLU A 43 -18.55 0.17 -10.89
CA GLU A 43 -19.45 1.32 -11.07
C GLU A 43 -18.74 2.60 -11.56
N LYS A 44 -17.49 2.85 -11.16
CA LYS A 44 -16.71 4.01 -11.63
C LYS A 44 -16.29 3.83 -13.09
N GLU A 45 -15.85 2.64 -13.48
CA GLU A 45 -15.49 2.33 -14.87
C GLU A 45 -16.69 2.43 -15.80
N GLU A 46 -17.86 1.91 -15.41
CA GLU A 46 -19.09 2.06 -16.18
C GLU A 46 -19.50 3.53 -16.35
N ARG A 47 -19.29 4.36 -15.32
CA ARG A 47 -19.57 5.82 -15.37
C ARG A 47 -18.60 6.58 -16.27
N ASP A 48 -17.32 6.18 -16.31
CA ASP A 48 -16.31 6.82 -17.16
C ASP A 48 -16.49 6.44 -18.64
N ASP A 49 -16.88 5.19 -18.92
CA ASP A 49 -17.13 4.74 -20.30
C ASP A 49 -18.46 5.31 -20.86
N THR A 50 -19.46 5.54 -20.01
CA THR A 50 -20.72 6.22 -20.41
C THR A 50 -20.59 7.75 -20.56
N GLN A 51 -19.49 8.35 -20.09
CA GLN A 51 -19.18 9.78 -20.28
C GLN A 51 -18.30 10.07 -21.50
N ARG A 52 -17.89 9.05 -22.28
CA ARG A 52 -17.29 9.27 -23.61
C ARG A 52 -18.35 9.84 -24.55
N ASP A 53 -18.20 11.13 -24.85
CA ASP A 53 -19.14 11.93 -25.65
C ASP A 53 -19.68 11.17 -26.88
N PRO A 54 -21.02 11.14 -27.10
CA PRO A 54 -21.56 10.73 -28.37
C PRO A 54 -21.08 11.71 -29.46
N PRO A 55 -20.86 11.26 -30.71
CA PRO A 55 -20.48 12.16 -31.78
C PRO A 55 -21.53 13.26 -31.93
N HIS A 56 -21.09 14.52 -31.80
CA HIS A 56 -21.93 15.71 -31.90
C HIS A 56 -22.87 15.66 -33.11
N GLY A 57 -24.13 15.35 -32.86
CA GLY A 57 -25.26 15.48 -33.77
C GLY A 57 -26.36 16.24 -33.05
N GLY A 58 -26.58 17.50 -33.45
CA GLY A 58 -27.50 18.40 -32.78
C GLY A 58 -28.98 18.03 -32.91
N GLY A 59 -29.78 18.57 -32.01
CA GLY A 59 -31.24 18.54 -32.09
C GLY A 59 -31.87 18.97 -30.77
N GLY A 60 -32.47 20.16 -30.76
CA GLY A 60 -33.12 20.75 -29.59
C GLY A 60 -34.50 20.13 -29.27
N GLY A 61 -35.02 20.52 -28.11
CA GLY A 61 -36.38 20.23 -27.68
C GLY A 61 -36.63 20.64 -26.23
N ASP A 62 -37.32 21.77 -26.05
CA ASP A 62 -37.93 22.24 -24.81
C ASP A 62 -38.92 21.22 -24.22
N HIS A 63 -39.14 21.20 -22.90
CA HIS A 63 -40.49 21.07 -22.29
C HIS A 63 -40.53 21.38 -20.77
N HIS A 64 -41.76 21.60 -20.31
CA HIS A 64 -42.26 22.35 -19.15
C HIS A 64 -42.32 21.63 -17.78
N HIS A 65 -42.18 22.43 -16.71
CA HIS A 65 -42.98 22.60 -15.46
C HIS A 65 -43.59 21.42 -14.64
N GLY A 66 -43.49 21.58 -13.30
CA GLY A 66 -44.35 21.02 -12.24
C GLY A 66 -43.59 20.12 -11.26
N GLY A 67 -43.67 20.19 -9.93
CA GLY A 67 -44.51 20.91 -8.97
C GLY A 67 -44.72 20.01 -7.73
N GLY A 68 -44.21 20.44 -6.56
CA GLY A 68 -44.73 20.19 -5.20
C GLY A 68 -44.77 18.78 -4.59
N GLY A 69 -44.44 18.70 -3.28
CA GLY A 69 -44.99 17.70 -2.37
C GLY A 69 -43.99 17.14 -1.34
N GLY A 70 -44.07 17.63 -0.10
CA GLY A 70 -43.30 17.12 1.04
C GLY A 70 -43.85 15.83 1.65
N GLY A 71 -43.08 15.26 2.58
CA GLY A 71 -43.47 14.14 3.42
C GLY A 71 -42.37 13.75 4.40
N ASP A 72 -42.46 14.25 5.62
CA ASP A 72 -41.71 13.83 6.80
C ASP A 72 -41.98 12.36 7.16
N HIS A 73 -40.98 11.59 7.59
CA HIS A 73 -41.16 10.46 8.51
C HIS A 73 -39.95 10.31 9.45
N HIS A 74 -40.24 10.37 10.75
CA HIS A 74 -39.38 10.13 11.91
C HIS A 74 -39.36 8.64 12.30
N GLY A 75 -38.28 8.22 12.98
CA GLY A 75 -38.20 7.03 13.85
C GLY A 75 -37.13 6.04 13.37
N GLY A 76 -36.02 5.78 14.06
CA GLY A 76 -35.83 5.71 15.52
C GLY A 76 -35.74 4.23 15.91
N GLY A 77 -34.54 3.65 15.81
CA GLY A 77 -34.28 2.25 16.17
C GLY A 77 -32.82 2.06 16.55
N GLY A 78 -32.51 2.34 17.82
CA GLY A 78 -31.19 2.11 18.39
C GLY A 78 -30.87 0.62 18.46
N HIS A 79 -30.03 0.15 17.54
CA HIS A 79 -29.28 -1.07 17.69
C HIS A 79 -28.01 -0.75 18.46
N HIS A 80 -27.88 -1.38 19.63
CA HIS A 80 -26.63 -1.46 20.36
C HIS A 80 -25.59 -2.19 19.48
N HIS A 81 -24.86 -1.43 18.67
CA HIS A 81 -23.64 -1.89 18.02
C HIS A 81 -22.57 -2.00 19.11
N HIS A 82 -22.25 -3.24 19.46
CA HIS A 82 -20.91 -3.57 19.94
C HIS A 82 -19.90 -3.09 18.88
N GLY A 83 -18.91 -2.30 19.32
CA GLY A 83 -17.70 -1.83 18.62
C GLY A 83 -17.63 -2.01 17.10
N GLY A 84 -17.93 -0.94 16.36
CA GLY A 84 -17.65 -0.83 14.93
C GLY A 84 -16.18 -0.51 14.66
N GLY A 85 -15.30 -1.48 14.85
CA GLY A 85 -14.01 -1.51 14.17
C GLY A 85 -14.17 -2.35 12.93
N GLY A 86 -14.09 -1.75 11.73
CA GLY A 86 -13.98 -2.53 10.50
C GLY A 86 -12.72 -3.40 10.53
N ASP A 87 -12.76 -4.55 9.87
CA ASP A 87 -11.62 -5.47 9.82
C ASP A 87 -10.38 -4.74 9.27
N PRO A 88 -9.18 -5.01 9.83
CA PRO A 88 -7.97 -4.36 9.38
C PRO A 88 -7.69 -4.63 7.89
N VAL A 89 -7.06 -3.68 7.22
CA VAL A 89 -6.61 -3.86 5.83
C VAL A 89 -5.30 -4.66 5.87
N LEU A 90 -5.33 -5.87 5.33
CA LEU A 90 -4.15 -6.74 5.33
C LEU A 90 -3.24 -6.42 4.13
N CYS A 91 -2.03 -5.93 4.39
CA CYS A 91 -0.99 -5.78 3.38
C CYS A 91 -0.32 -7.13 3.13
N VAL A 92 -0.78 -7.81 2.08
CA VAL A 92 -0.38 -9.16 1.69
C VAL A 92 0.97 -9.24 0.98
N ASP A 93 1.42 -8.14 0.38
CA ASP A 93 2.73 -8.08 -0.26
C ASP A 93 3.30 -6.65 -0.27
N CYS A 94 4.55 -6.51 -0.69
CA CYS A 94 5.12 -5.22 -1.04
C CYS A 94 5.98 -5.28 -2.30
N VAL A 95 6.06 -4.17 -3.02
CA VAL A 95 6.88 -3.99 -4.21
C VAL A 95 8.07 -3.06 -3.89
N PRO A 96 9.30 -3.58 -3.83
CA PRO A 96 10.50 -2.76 -3.72
C PRO A 96 10.67 -1.86 -4.94
N LEU A 97 10.75 -0.54 -4.73
CA LEU A 97 10.84 0.43 -5.81
C LEU A 97 12.30 0.82 -6.09
N PHE A 98 12.85 1.73 -5.29
CA PHE A 98 14.11 2.39 -5.60
C PHE A 98 15.09 2.34 -4.45
N HIS A 99 16.38 2.48 -4.78
CA HIS A 99 17.47 2.62 -3.81
C HIS A 99 18.37 3.83 -4.12
N GLY A 100 18.80 4.54 -3.08
CA GLY A 100 19.66 5.72 -3.20
C GLY A 100 18.88 6.99 -3.49
N THR A 101 18.70 7.35 -4.77
CA THR A 101 17.96 8.58 -5.13
C THR A 101 16.47 8.29 -5.15
N LEU A 102 15.83 8.42 -3.98
CA LEU A 102 14.41 8.15 -3.83
C LEU A 102 13.58 9.03 -4.78
N ALA A 103 12.94 8.38 -5.75
CA ALA A 103 11.87 8.91 -6.59
C ALA A 103 12.20 10.22 -7.35
N LEU A 104 13.00 10.11 -8.41
CA LEU A 104 12.85 11.07 -9.51
C LEU A 104 11.41 10.98 -10.03
N ALA A 105 10.67 12.09 -10.00
CA ALA A 105 9.23 12.12 -10.30
C ALA A 105 8.83 11.29 -11.53
N PRO A 106 9.56 11.32 -12.67
CA PRO A 106 9.19 10.50 -13.83
C PRO A 106 9.25 8.99 -13.59
N MET A 107 10.27 8.51 -12.87
CA MET A 107 10.44 7.06 -12.60
C MET A 107 9.39 6.57 -11.63
N LEU A 108 9.04 7.38 -10.62
CA LEU A 108 7.97 7.05 -9.68
C LEU A 108 6.59 7.00 -10.37
N GLU A 109 6.29 7.94 -11.25
CA GLU A 109 5.02 7.96 -12.00
C GLU A 109 4.85 6.71 -12.87
N VAL A 110 5.92 6.29 -13.56
CA VAL A 110 5.95 5.06 -14.35
C VAL A 110 5.75 3.84 -13.45
N ALA A 111 6.47 3.75 -12.34
CA ALA A 111 6.34 2.63 -11.41
C ALA A 111 4.92 2.53 -10.84
N LEU A 112 4.35 3.64 -10.37
CA LEU A 112 2.99 3.68 -9.84
C LEU A 112 1.96 3.21 -10.89
N THR A 113 2.09 3.66 -12.13
CA THR A 113 1.13 3.29 -13.19
C THR A 113 1.23 1.81 -13.56
N LEU A 114 2.45 1.27 -13.67
CA LEU A 114 2.67 -0.14 -14.01
C LEU A 114 2.22 -1.07 -12.88
N ILE A 115 2.52 -0.72 -11.63
CA ILE A 115 2.12 -1.50 -10.47
C ILE A 115 0.62 -1.41 -10.26
N ASP A 116 0.00 -0.24 -10.44
CA ASP A 116 -1.47 -0.07 -10.35
C ASP A 116 -2.20 -0.97 -11.37
N THR A 117 -1.70 -1.01 -12.61
CA THR A 117 -2.26 -1.87 -13.66
C THR A 117 -2.13 -3.35 -13.27
N TRP A 118 -0.94 -3.77 -12.82
CA TRP A 118 -0.72 -5.14 -12.36
C TRP A 118 -1.61 -5.50 -11.16
N CYS A 119 -1.78 -4.57 -10.21
CA CYS A 119 -2.64 -4.77 -9.06
C CYS A 119 -4.08 -5.05 -9.48
N LYS A 120 -4.64 -4.24 -10.38
CA LYS A 120 -6.01 -4.42 -10.92
C LYS A 120 -6.18 -5.76 -11.62
N GLU A 121 -5.20 -6.18 -12.43
CA GLU A 121 -5.23 -7.48 -13.11
C GLU A 121 -5.20 -8.68 -12.14
N ASN A 122 -4.72 -8.49 -10.91
CA ASN A 122 -4.51 -9.54 -9.92
C ASN A 122 -5.38 -9.38 -8.65
N ARG A 123 -6.43 -8.53 -8.68
CA ARG A 123 -7.33 -8.27 -7.54
C ARG A 123 -6.61 -7.70 -6.30
N TYR A 124 -5.67 -6.82 -6.55
CA TYR A 124 -4.93 -6.10 -5.52
C TYR A 124 -5.16 -4.59 -5.63
N VAL A 125 -4.85 -3.87 -4.55
CA VAL A 125 -4.83 -2.40 -4.49
C VAL A 125 -3.53 -1.93 -3.82
N ILE A 126 -3.01 -0.78 -4.25
CA ILE A 126 -1.88 -0.13 -3.57
C ILE A 126 -2.40 0.48 -2.27
N ALA A 127 -2.05 -0.13 -1.14
CA ALA A 127 -2.55 0.26 0.18
C ALA A 127 -1.61 1.20 0.94
N GLY A 128 -0.35 1.35 0.51
CA GLY A 128 0.59 2.13 1.29
C GLY A 128 1.95 2.34 0.65
N TYR A 129 2.79 3.07 1.37
CA TYR A 129 4.16 3.36 0.99
C TYR A 129 5.09 3.04 2.15
N TYR A 130 6.23 2.40 1.87
CA TYR A 130 7.28 2.23 2.87
C TYR A 130 8.55 2.97 2.47
N GLN A 131 9.33 3.37 3.48
CA GLN A 131 10.63 4.00 3.29
C GLN A 131 11.57 3.69 4.43
N ALA A 132 12.82 3.39 4.09
CA ALA A 132 13.94 3.43 5.02
C ALA A 132 14.84 4.60 4.63
N ASN A 133 15.11 5.49 5.58
CA ASN A 133 15.98 6.65 5.33
C ASN A 133 17.46 6.23 5.35
N GLU A 134 18.30 6.96 4.60
CA GLU A 134 19.76 6.74 4.60
C GLU A 134 20.39 7.04 5.97
N ARG A 135 19.84 8.01 6.70
CA ARG A 135 20.37 8.42 8.01
C ARG A 135 19.85 7.50 9.10
N ALA A 136 20.78 6.76 9.71
CA ALA A 136 20.55 5.75 10.75
C ALA A 136 19.89 6.25 12.06
N VAL A 137 19.32 7.45 12.13
CA VAL A 137 18.60 7.93 13.33
C VAL A 137 17.32 8.68 12.98
N ASP A 138 16.99 8.77 11.68
CA ASP A 138 15.80 9.46 11.20
C ASP A 138 14.83 8.44 10.62
N PHE A 139 13.83 8.04 11.40
CA PHE A 139 12.75 7.13 10.97
C PHE A 139 11.43 7.90 10.81
N ARG A 140 11.50 9.21 10.57
CA ARG A 140 10.31 10.03 10.29
C ARG A 140 10.05 10.13 8.78
N PRO A 141 8.77 10.19 8.37
CA PRO A 141 8.42 10.49 6.99
C PRO A 141 9.03 11.84 6.57
N ASN A 142 9.67 11.86 5.41
CA ASN A 142 10.12 13.11 4.78
C ASN A 142 9.06 13.61 3.78
N GLN A 143 9.28 14.78 3.19
CA GLN A 143 8.33 15.36 2.22
C GLN A 143 8.09 14.48 0.98
N VAL A 144 9.04 13.61 0.61
CA VAL A 144 8.85 12.66 -0.48
C VAL A 144 7.83 11.61 -0.04
N ALA A 145 8.06 10.95 1.09
CA ALA A 145 7.14 9.96 1.65
C ALA A 145 5.71 10.51 1.79
N GLU A 146 5.56 11.71 2.34
CA GLU A 146 4.24 12.35 2.53
C GLU A 146 3.54 12.62 1.19
N LYS A 147 4.28 13.04 0.15
CA LYS A 147 3.70 13.32 -1.18
C LYS A 147 3.30 12.04 -1.91
N VAL A 148 4.14 11.00 -1.87
CA VAL A 148 3.83 9.72 -2.51
C VAL A 148 2.61 9.11 -1.84
N ALA A 149 2.59 9.06 -0.51
CA ALA A 149 1.45 8.54 0.24
C ALA A 149 0.18 9.37 0.03
N ALA A 150 0.28 10.71 -0.05
CA ALA A 150 -0.87 11.55 -0.39
C ALA A 150 -1.45 11.22 -1.78
N ARG A 151 -0.60 10.91 -2.77
CA ARG A 151 -1.03 10.49 -4.10
C ARG A 151 -1.72 9.12 -4.08
N ILE A 152 -1.22 8.17 -3.28
CA ILE A 152 -1.87 6.87 -3.09
C ILE A 152 -3.23 7.06 -2.39
N ALA A 153 -3.29 7.96 -1.40
CA ALA A 153 -4.50 8.25 -0.64
C ALA A 153 -5.66 8.85 -1.46
N GLU A 154 -5.39 9.38 -2.66
CA GLU A 154 -6.43 9.82 -3.60
C GLU A 154 -7.26 8.64 -4.13
N ASN A 155 -6.66 7.46 -4.25
CA ASN A 155 -7.32 6.23 -4.71
C ASN A 155 -7.69 5.31 -3.55
N PHE A 156 -6.90 5.27 -2.47
CA PHE A 156 -7.10 4.40 -1.32
C PHE A 156 -7.11 5.18 0.00
N GLY A 157 -8.30 5.49 0.52
CA GLY A 157 -8.46 6.40 1.67
C GLY A 157 -7.78 5.95 2.97
N GLU A 158 -7.53 4.65 3.12
CA GLU A 158 -6.91 4.02 4.29
C GLU A 158 -5.38 3.87 4.14
N THR A 159 -4.77 4.69 3.29
CA THR A 159 -3.32 4.66 3.03
C THR A 159 -2.49 4.88 4.30
N ALA A 160 -1.42 4.10 4.45
CA ALA A 160 -0.42 4.30 5.51
C ALA A 160 1.00 4.50 4.97
N ILE A 161 1.83 5.18 5.77
CA ILE A 161 3.29 5.26 5.57
C ILE A 161 3.96 4.33 6.58
N VAL A 162 4.83 3.44 6.11
CA VAL A 162 5.64 2.56 6.96
C VAL A 162 7.10 2.99 6.90
N MET A 163 7.60 3.52 8.01
CA MET A 163 9.01 3.90 8.14
C MET A 163 9.81 2.75 8.73
N VAL A 164 10.87 2.34 8.05
CA VAL A 164 11.80 1.30 8.51
C VAL A 164 12.99 1.95 9.20
N ASP A 165 13.26 1.59 10.45
CA ASP A 165 14.45 1.97 11.19
C ASP A 165 15.61 1.00 10.88
N SER A 166 16.29 1.25 9.77
CA SER A 166 17.43 0.44 9.32
C SER A 166 18.57 0.35 10.35
N SER A 167 18.65 1.27 11.33
CA SER A 167 19.69 1.25 12.36
C SER A 167 19.52 0.10 13.36
N ARG A 168 18.29 -0.39 13.50
CA ARG A 168 17.93 -1.53 14.37
C ARG A 168 17.89 -2.85 13.63
N LEU A 169 18.20 -2.87 12.32
CA LEU A 169 18.23 -4.09 11.54
C LEU A 169 19.32 -5.05 12.07
N THR A 170 18.88 -6.23 12.48
CA THR A 170 19.73 -7.32 12.97
C THR A 170 19.34 -8.62 12.29
N MET A 171 20.25 -9.59 12.19
CA MET A 171 19.96 -10.89 11.55
C MET A 171 18.88 -11.70 12.29
N SER A 172 18.72 -11.49 13.59
CA SER A 172 17.75 -12.21 14.44
C SER A 172 16.37 -11.55 14.53
N CYS A 173 16.23 -10.32 14.04
CA CYS A 173 14.97 -9.56 14.02
C CYS A 173 14.19 -9.55 15.35
N PHE A 174 14.86 -9.44 16.50
CA PHE A 174 14.22 -9.62 17.82
C PHE A 174 13.04 -8.69 18.12
N GLU A 175 12.98 -7.53 17.49
CA GLU A 175 11.94 -6.54 17.67
C GLU A 175 11.48 -5.99 16.32
N PRO A 176 10.23 -5.54 16.20
CA PRO A 176 9.78 -4.80 15.03
C PRO A 176 10.59 -3.51 14.88
N ILE A 177 11.08 -3.28 13.67
CA ILE A 177 11.85 -2.07 13.32
C ILE A 177 11.07 -1.13 12.40
N VAL A 178 9.74 -1.22 12.45
CA VAL A 178 8.83 -0.41 11.62
C VAL A 178 8.00 0.52 12.47
N VAL A 179 7.71 1.70 11.94
CA VAL A 179 6.80 2.69 12.54
C VAL A 179 5.76 3.04 11.50
N ILE A 180 4.48 2.81 11.82
CA ILE A 180 3.36 3.06 10.92
C ILE A 180 2.79 4.45 11.21
N TYR A 181 2.50 5.19 10.15
CA TYR A 181 1.81 6.47 10.20
C TYR A 181 0.49 6.37 9.43
N ASP A 182 -0.61 6.57 10.13
CA ASP A 182 -1.94 6.55 9.56
C ASP A 182 -2.34 7.95 9.06
N HIS A 183 -3.12 7.98 7.98
CA HIS A 183 -3.68 9.22 7.47
C HIS A 183 -4.93 9.62 8.27
N HIS A 184 -4.86 10.74 9.00
CA HIS A 184 -5.99 11.25 9.78
C HIS A 184 -6.10 12.77 9.67
N GLU A 185 -7.24 13.28 9.18
CA GLU A 185 -7.53 14.72 9.05
C GLU A 185 -6.43 15.51 8.29
N ASN A 186 -6.02 15.00 7.12
CA ASN A 186 -4.96 15.61 6.28
C ASN A 186 -3.57 15.66 6.94
N LYS A 187 -3.32 14.81 7.94
CA LYS A 187 -2.02 14.69 8.61
C LYS A 187 -1.65 13.23 8.83
N TRP A 188 -0.36 12.94 8.72
CA TRP A 188 0.22 11.65 9.06
C TRP A 188 0.47 11.60 10.57
N LYS A 189 -0.22 10.71 11.28
CA LYS A 189 -0.06 10.52 12.73
C LYS A 189 0.62 9.18 12.98
N CYS A 190 1.65 9.19 13.83
CA CYS A 190 2.30 7.95 14.27
C CYS A 190 1.26 7.10 14.99
N ARG A 191 1.17 5.83 14.59
CA ARG A 191 0.34 4.84 15.28
C ARG A 191 0.91 4.58 16.67
N ASP A 192 0.02 4.38 17.63
CA ASP A 192 0.39 4.02 18.99
C ASP A 192 1.01 2.61 19.04
N ALA A 193 1.96 2.42 19.95
CA ALA A 193 2.72 1.17 20.06
C ALA A 193 1.90 -0.03 20.59
N ASP A 194 0.66 0.22 21.05
CA ASP A 194 -0.25 -0.81 21.56
C ASP A 194 -1.13 -1.43 20.46
N GLN A 195 -1.10 -0.87 19.24
CA GLN A 195 -1.86 -1.40 18.12
C GLN A 195 -1.07 -2.47 17.36
N ASP A 196 -1.75 -3.59 17.09
CA ASP A 196 -1.18 -4.68 16.31
C ASP A 196 -0.86 -4.21 14.88
N CYS A 197 0.42 -4.27 14.54
CA CYS A 197 0.94 -3.90 13.22
C CYS A 197 1.16 -5.12 12.32
N PHE A 198 1.04 -6.33 12.87
CA PHE A 198 1.39 -7.59 12.24
C PHE A 198 0.26 -8.60 12.38
N GLU A 199 0.08 -9.42 11.36
CA GLU A 199 -0.82 -10.58 11.44
C GLU A 199 -0.27 -11.63 12.41
N ASP A 200 1.00 -12.03 12.22
CA ASP A 200 1.76 -12.84 13.17
C ASP A 200 3.21 -12.34 13.24
N TRP A 201 3.52 -11.62 14.33
CA TRP A 201 4.87 -11.11 14.54
C TRP A 201 5.92 -12.22 14.74
N PHE A 202 5.57 -13.31 15.42
CA PHE A 202 6.55 -14.36 15.73
C PHE A 202 6.91 -15.16 14.47
N GLU A 203 5.93 -15.43 13.61
CA GLU A 203 6.17 -16.00 12.29
C GLU A 203 7.03 -15.05 11.43
N ALA A 204 6.62 -13.78 11.32
CA ALA A 204 7.34 -12.78 10.53
C ALA A 204 8.80 -12.65 10.98
N GLN A 205 9.06 -12.59 12.29
CA GLN A 205 10.40 -12.57 12.86
C GLN A 205 11.21 -13.81 12.43
N LYS A 206 10.67 -15.01 12.65
CA LYS A 206 11.37 -16.28 12.42
C LYS A 206 11.74 -16.44 10.95
N ILE A 207 10.79 -16.18 10.05
CA ILE A 207 10.99 -16.32 8.60
C ILE A 207 11.96 -15.25 8.10
N THR A 208 11.79 -13.99 8.49
CA THR A 208 12.71 -12.90 8.10
C THR A 208 14.14 -13.22 8.52
N SER A 209 14.33 -13.69 9.76
CA SER A 209 15.65 -14.07 10.26
C SER A 209 16.28 -15.18 9.42
N SER A 210 15.54 -16.23 9.09
CA SER A 210 16.02 -17.32 8.24
C SER A 210 16.40 -16.84 6.83
N LEU A 211 15.60 -15.97 6.23
CA LEU A 211 15.87 -15.41 4.91
C LEU A 211 17.11 -14.50 4.89
N LEU A 212 17.33 -13.73 5.96
CA LEU A 212 18.52 -12.89 6.15
C LEU A 212 19.79 -13.74 6.32
N GLU A 213 19.74 -14.79 7.15
CA GLU A 213 20.85 -15.74 7.33
C GLU A 213 21.20 -16.46 6.01
N GLY A 214 20.18 -16.81 5.23
CA GLY A 214 20.32 -17.38 3.88
C GLY A 214 20.76 -16.39 2.81
N ARG A 215 20.95 -15.10 3.13
CA ARG A 215 21.32 -14.03 2.19
C ARG A 215 20.33 -13.88 1.03
N SER A 216 19.05 -14.15 1.27
CA SER A 216 18.00 -14.05 0.25
C SER A 216 17.88 -12.64 -0.34
N TYR A 217 18.31 -11.62 0.41
CA TYR A 217 18.33 -10.22 -0.02
C TYR A 217 19.22 -9.98 -1.26
N GLU A 218 20.21 -10.83 -1.54
CA GLU A 218 21.03 -10.70 -2.75
C GLU A 218 20.23 -10.96 -4.03
N HIS A 219 19.15 -11.74 -3.93
CA HIS A 219 18.30 -12.16 -5.04
C HIS A 219 17.00 -11.35 -5.14
N LEU A 220 16.74 -10.47 -4.17
CA LEU A 220 15.58 -9.57 -4.22
C LEU A 220 15.76 -8.61 -5.41
N ILE A 221 14.73 -8.49 -6.24
CA ILE A 221 14.67 -7.54 -7.35
C ILE A 221 13.80 -6.35 -6.94
N ASP A 222 14.36 -5.15 -7.04
CA ASP A 222 13.59 -3.91 -6.95
C ASP A 222 13.26 -3.37 -8.35
N PHE A 223 12.48 -2.30 -8.39
CA PHE A 223 12.05 -1.68 -9.64
C PHE A 223 13.22 -1.02 -10.38
N ASP A 224 14.23 -0.47 -9.69
CA ASP A 224 15.48 -0.02 -10.32
C ASP A 224 16.16 -1.15 -11.11
N ASN A 225 16.31 -2.33 -10.52
CA ASN A 225 16.88 -3.50 -11.19
C ASN A 225 16.02 -3.99 -12.37
N HIS A 226 14.70 -3.84 -12.29
CA HIS A 226 13.80 -4.12 -13.40
C HIS A 226 13.95 -3.11 -14.54
N LEU A 227 14.10 -1.82 -14.24
CA LEU A 227 14.32 -0.79 -15.26
C LEU A 227 15.66 -0.97 -15.97
N ASP A 228 16.69 -1.45 -15.28
CA ASP A 228 17.98 -1.80 -15.87
C ASP A 228 17.91 -3.07 -16.75
N ASP A 229 17.12 -4.06 -16.36
CA ASP A 229 16.90 -5.29 -17.11
C ASP A 229 15.47 -5.82 -16.90
N LEU A 230 14.63 -5.66 -17.93
CA LEU A 230 13.21 -6.03 -17.93
C LEU A 230 12.95 -7.53 -17.70
N ARG A 231 13.98 -8.38 -17.75
CA ARG A 231 13.86 -9.80 -17.40
C ARG A 231 13.78 -10.04 -15.90
N ASN A 232 14.20 -9.06 -15.09
CA ASN A 232 14.12 -9.15 -13.64
C ASN A 232 12.66 -8.93 -13.19
N ASP A 233 12.13 -9.87 -12.43
CA ASP A 233 10.74 -9.84 -11.97
C ASP A 233 10.64 -9.14 -10.60
N TRP A 234 10.11 -7.91 -10.61
CA TRP A 234 9.92 -7.09 -9.41
C TRP A 234 8.83 -7.63 -8.47
N THR A 235 8.00 -8.58 -8.90
CA THR A 235 7.02 -9.24 -8.02
C THR A 235 7.69 -10.27 -7.09
N ASN A 236 8.94 -10.64 -7.36
CA ASN A 236 9.77 -11.52 -6.53
C ASN A 236 9.14 -12.90 -6.21
N PRO A 237 8.65 -13.68 -7.20
CA PRO A 237 7.93 -14.93 -6.95
C PRO A 237 8.80 -16.00 -6.26
N VAL A 238 10.12 -15.97 -6.49
CA VAL A 238 11.06 -16.89 -5.82
C VAL A 238 11.12 -16.60 -4.32
N ILE A 239 11.13 -15.33 -3.91
CA ILE A 239 11.13 -14.97 -2.49
C ILE A 239 9.78 -15.28 -1.86
N ASN A 240 8.67 -15.01 -2.56
CA ASN A 240 7.32 -15.38 -2.09
C ASN A 240 7.23 -16.87 -1.81
N LYS A 241 7.76 -17.69 -2.72
CA LYS A 241 7.82 -19.14 -2.52
C LYS A 241 8.69 -19.52 -1.31
N CYS A 242 9.86 -18.90 -1.13
CA CYS A 242 10.70 -19.15 0.03
C CYS A 242 10.02 -18.80 1.36
N VAL A 243 9.23 -17.72 1.40
CA VAL A 243 8.41 -17.37 2.57
C VAL A 243 7.38 -18.47 2.84
N LEU A 244 6.62 -18.87 1.82
CA LEU A 244 5.60 -19.92 1.94
C LEU A 244 6.17 -21.27 2.38
N ASP A 245 7.37 -21.64 1.90
CA ASP A 245 8.05 -22.89 2.27
C ASP A 245 8.55 -22.88 3.74
N LEU A 246 8.61 -21.70 4.39
CA LEU A 246 9.09 -21.51 5.76
C LEU A 246 7.97 -21.26 6.80
N CYS A 247 6.74 -20.98 6.34
CA CYS A 247 5.50 -20.93 7.15
C CYS A 247 5.16 -22.34 7.66
#